data_AF-A0A8B9MA82-F1
#
_entry.id   AF-A0A8B9MA82-F1
#
_cell.length_a   1.000
_cell.length_b   1.000
_cell.length_c   1.000
_cell.angle_alpha   90.00
_cell.angle_beta   90.00
_cell.angle_gamma   90.00
#
_symmetry.space_group_name_H-M   'P 1'
#
loop_
_entity.id
_entity.type
_entity.pdbx_description
1 polymer ?
#
loop_
_entity_poly.entity_id
_entity_poly.type
_entity_poly.pdbx_seq_one_letter_code
_entity_poly.pdbx_strand_id
1 'polypeptide(L)'
;MFLARVLVGEFTLGNSSYVRPPLKDNQNFYDSCVNNSSNPSIFVIFEKQQIYPEYLIEYTDQALAKMSVRTQVFHDFHCAYKWESAGRCWEGGRGDTHPVT
;
A
#
# COMPACT_ATOMS: atom_id res chain seq x y z
N MET A 1 -10.26 -3.37 1.08
CA MET A 1 -9.53 -2.50 0.14
C MET A 1 -8.51 -1.69 0.92
N PHE A 2 -7.32 -1.39 0.37
CA PHE A 2 -6.37 -0.48 1.01
C PHE A 2 -6.38 0.87 0.30
N LEU A 3 -6.27 1.94 1.09
CA LEU A 3 -5.90 3.26 0.58
C LEU A 3 -4.44 3.51 1.00
N ALA A 4 -3.57 3.71 0.02
CA ALA A 4 -2.15 3.87 0.22
C ALA A 4 -1.67 5.17 -0.39
N ARG A 5 -0.67 5.79 0.26
CA ARG A 5 0.13 6.86 -0.32
C ARG A 5 1.29 6.22 -1.06
N VAL A 6 1.42 6.56 -2.34
CA VAL A 6 2.41 5.95 -3.24
C VAL A 6 3.28 7.02 -3.86
N LEU A 7 4.60 6.83 -3.79
CA LEU A 7 5.60 7.67 -4.46
C LEU A 7 5.72 7.23 -5.93
N VAL A 8 4.80 7.72 -6.77
CA VAL A 8 4.72 7.37 -8.19
C VAL A 8 5.93 7.86 -8.99
N GLY A 9 6.49 9.01 -8.61
CA GLY A 9 7.63 9.61 -9.29
C GLY A 9 7.37 9.85 -10.77
N GLU A 10 8.41 9.67 -11.57
CA GLU A 10 8.32 9.77 -13.02
C GLU A 10 7.92 8.42 -13.64
N PHE A 11 6.92 8.43 -14.51
CA PHE A 11 6.30 7.21 -15.02
C PHE A 11 6.40 7.07 -16.54
N THR A 12 6.22 5.84 -17.02
CA THR A 12 6.22 5.48 -18.44
C THR A 12 5.19 4.40 -18.75
N LEU A 13 4.93 4.11 -20.02
CA LEU A 13 3.98 3.07 -20.39
C LEU A 13 4.47 1.69 -19.92
N GLY A 14 3.58 0.94 -19.26
CA GLY A 14 3.88 -0.40 -18.80
C GLY A 14 3.91 -1.45 -19.91
N ASN A 15 4.68 -2.50 -19.68
CA ASN A 15 4.70 -3.71 -20.51
C ASN A 15 4.74 -4.94 -19.59
N SER A 16 4.04 -6.01 -19.94
CA SER A 16 3.98 -7.25 -19.15
C SER A 16 5.34 -7.96 -19.00
N SER A 17 6.30 -7.67 -19.88
CA SER A 17 7.67 -8.18 -19.80
C SER A 17 8.56 -7.43 -18.79
N TYR A 18 8.13 -6.28 -18.27
CA TYR A 18 8.94 -5.47 -17.38
C TYR A 18 8.95 -6.03 -15.95
N VAL A 19 10.15 -6.38 -15.48
CA VAL A 19 10.42 -6.76 -14.08
C VAL A 19 10.96 -5.59 -13.24
N ARG A 20 11.30 -4.48 -13.89
CA ARG A 20 11.76 -3.20 -13.35
C ARG A 20 11.29 -2.09 -14.30
N PRO A 21 11.12 -0.83 -13.87
CA PRO A 21 10.87 0.26 -14.81
C PRO A 21 11.97 0.31 -15.88
N PRO A 22 11.64 0.74 -17.11
CA PRO A 22 12.64 0.88 -18.16
C PRO A 22 13.63 2.03 -17.83
N LEU A 23 14.78 2.01 -18.50
CA LEU A 23 15.75 3.11 -18.43
C LEU A 23 15.25 4.33 -19.21
N LYS A 24 15.61 5.51 -18.70
CA LYS A 24 15.58 6.79 -19.40
C LYS A 24 16.87 7.01 -20.16
N ASP A 25 16.82 7.97 -21.07
CA ASP A 25 17.96 8.43 -21.87
C ASP A 25 19.14 8.92 -20.99
N ASN A 26 18.85 9.40 -19.78
CA ASN A 26 19.84 9.95 -18.85
C ASN A 26 20.48 8.88 -17.94
N GLN A 27 20.38 7.59 -18.27
CA GLN A 27 20.82 6.43 -17.46
C GLN A 27 20.10 6.26 -16.12
N ASN A 28 19.07 7.07 -15.84
CA ASN A 28 18.18 6.89 -14.68
C ASN A 28 17.02 5.96 -15.05
N PHE A 29 16.48 5.22 -14.09
CA PHE A 29 15.26 4.44 -14.30
C PHE A 29 14.02 5.33 -14.12
N TYR A 30 12.92 4.98 -14.77
CA TYR A 30 11.61 5.47 -14.31
C TYR A 30 11.31 4.92 -12.91
N ASP A 31 10.36 5.54 -12.21
CA ASP A 31 9.96 5.12 -10.86
C ASP A 31 8.77 4.16 -10.89
N SER A 32 7.92 4.28 -11.91
CA SER A 32 6.69 3.50 -12.05
C SER A 32 6.26 3.34 -13.51
N CYS A 33 5.33 2.41 -13.74
CA CYS A 33 4.72 2.18 -15.04
C CYS A 33 3.20 2.43 -14.99
N VAL A 34 2.63 2.94 -16.08
CA VAL A 34 1.20 3.26 -16.19
C VAL A 34 0.53 2.59 -17.38
N ASN A 35 -0.80 2.50 -17.35
CA ASN A 35 -1.60 2.01 -18.48
C ASN A 35 -1.71 3.01 -19.64
N ASN A 36 -1.71 4.32 -19.35
CA ASN A 36 -1.83 5.39 -20.34
C ASN A 36 -1.01 6.60 -19.90
N SER A 37 -0.20 7.15 -20.78
CA SER A 37 0.68 8.30 -20.48
C SER A 37 -0.05 9.63 -20.35
N SER A 38 -1.15 9.82 -21.08
CA SER A 38 -1.92 11.07 -21.08
C SER A 38 -2.98 11.12 -19.97
N ASN A 39 -3.57 9.97 -19.63
CA ASN A 39 -4.57 9.87 -18.56
C ASN A 39 -4.39 8.53 -17.79
N PRO A 40 -3.40 8.47 -16.88
CA PRO A 40 -3.11 7.25 -16.14
C PRO A 40 -4.20 6.95 -15.11
N SER A 41 -4.65 5.69 -15.06
CA SER A 41 -5.61 5.21 -14.05
C SER A 41 -5.10 3.99 -13.27
N ILE A 42 -4.07 3.32 -13.77
CA ILE A 42 -3.41 2.18 -13.14
C ILE A 42 -1.92 2.47 -13.09
N PHE A 43 -1.33 2.28 -11.90
CA PHE A 43 0.10 2.45 -11.66
C PHE A 43 0.69 1.14 -11.16
N VAL A 44 1.85 0.78 -11.70
CA VAL A 44 2.64 -0.39 -11.31
C VAL A 44 3.90 0.11 -10.62
N ILE A 45 4.07 -0.32 -9.38
CA ILE A 45 5.16 0.08 -8.49
C ILE A 45 6.06 -1.12 -8.27
N PHE A 46 7.38 -0.92 -8.42
CA PHE A 46 8.36 -2.00 -8.38
C PHE A 46 9.10 -2.08 -7.03
N GLU A 47 9.27 -0.94 -6.35
CA GLU A 47 9.96 -0.89 -5.06
C GLU A 47 8.98 -0.72 -3.90
N LYS A 48 9.05 -1.63 -2.91
CA LYS A 48 8.12 -1.66 -1.76
C LYS A 48 8.21 -0.41 -0.88
N GLN A 49 9.36 0.26 -0.87
CA GLN A 49 9.60 1.49 -0.12
C GLN A 49 8.84 2.69 -0.70
N GLN A 50 8.33 2.59 -1.94
CA GLN A 50 7.49 3.62 -2.56
C GLN A 50 6.03 3.58 -2.07
N ILE A 51 5.63 2.58 -1.27
CA ILE A 51 4.24 2.37 -0.86
C ILE A 51 4.11 2.53 0.66
N TYR A 52 3.19 3.38 1.09
CA TYR A 52 2.78 3.51 2.49
C TYR A 52 1.27 3.24 2.62
N PRO A 53 0.85 2.06 3.10
CA PRO A 53 -0.56 1.78 3.33
C PRO A 53 -1.07 2.64 4.49
N GLU A 54 -1.97 3.56 4.20
CA GLU A 54 -2.46 4.55 5.18
C GLU A 54 -3.72 4.05 5.87
N TYR A 55 -4.62 3.42 5.10
CA TYR A 55 -5.88 2.89 5.62
C TYR A 55 -6.22 1.51 5.08
N LEU A 56 -6.80 0.69 5.95
CA LEU A 56 -7.58 -0.48 5.56
C LEU A 56 -9.06 -0.13 5.59
N ILE A 57 -9.71 -0.29 4.43
CA ILE A 57 -11.14 -0.06 4.22
C ILE A 57 -11.83 -1.43 4.16
N GLU A 58 -12.67 -1.69 5.15
CA GLU A 58 -13.52 -2.88 5.21
C GLU A 58 -14.90 -2.56 4.63
N TYR A 59 -15.39 -3.41 3.72
CA TYR A 59 -16.73 -3.32 3.16
C TYR A 59 -17.53 -4.58 3.49
N THR A 60 -18.82 -4.40 3.78
CA THR A 60 -19.77 -5.49 3.95
C THR A 60 -20.74 -5.47 2.77
N ASP A 61 -21.02 -6.64 2.20
CA ASP A 61 -22.00 -6.75 1.12
C ASP A 61 -23.40 -6.31 1.62
N GLN A 62 -24.04 -5.45 0.85
CA GLN A 62 -25.34 -4.85 1.19
C GLN A 62 -26.49 -5.86 1.19
N ALA A 63 -26.30 -7.07 0.66
CA ALA A 63 -27.33 -8.10 0.72
C ALA A 63 -27.73 -8.48 2.16
N LEU A 64 -26.91 -8.19 3.19
CA LEU A 64 -27.22 -8.58 4.57
C LEU A 64 -27.02 -7.54 5.68
N ALA A 65 -26.37 -6.40 5.44
CA ALA A 65 -26.34 -5.35 6.47
C ALA A 65 -26.02 -3.97 5.87
N LYS A 66 -26.59 -2.95 6.50
CA LYS A 66 -26.26 -1.52 6.32
C LYS A 66 -24.75 -1.36 6.11
N MET A 67 -24.35 -0.71 5.01
CA MET A 67 -22.94 -0.37 4.73
C MET A 67 -22.30 0.24 5.98
N SER A 68 -21.37 -0.49 6.59
CA SER A 68 -20.54 0.00 7.67
C SER A 68 -19.11 -0.02 7.16
N VAL A 69 -18.63 1.15 6.75
CA VAL A 69 -17.23 1.31 6.36
C VAL A 69 -16.43 1.44 7.65
N ARG A 70 -15.61 0.45 7.98
CA ARG A 70 -14.61 0.56 9.04
C ARG A 70 -13.28 0.94 8.44
N THR A 71 -12.64 1.93 9.05
CA THR A 71 -11.34 2.48 8.63
C THR A 71 -10.35 2.26 9.77
N GLN A 72 -9.30 1.49 9.52
CA GLN A 72 -8.16 1.38 10.45
C GLN A 72 -7.01 2.24 9.91
N VAL A 73 -6.43 3.08 10.76
CA VAL A 73 -5.29 3.95 10.42
C VAL A 73 -4.00 3.27 10.84
N PHE A 74 -3.06 3.12 9.92
CA PHE A 74 -1.73 2.62 10.25
C PHE A 74 -0.87 3.77 10.80
N HIS A 75 -0.45 3.66 12.05
CA HIS A 75 0.38 4.69 12.69
C HIS A 75 1.89 4.47 12.49
N ASP A 76 2.34 3.29 12.01
CA ASP A 76 3.76 2.99 11.82
C ASP A 76 4.06 1.98 10.71
N PHE A 77 5.21 2.17 10.02
CA PHE A 77 5.71 1.29 8.94
C PHE A 77 5.88 -0.18 9.38
N HIS A 78 6.13 -0.44 10.66
CA HIS A 78 6.32 -1.79 11.20
C HIS A 78 5.00 -2.59 11.29
N CYS A 79 3.87 -1.91 11.43
CA CYS A 79 2.55 -2.55 11.50
C CYS A 79 2.08 -3.05 10.13
N ALA A 80 2.43 -2.34 9.04
CA ALA A 80 2.04 -2.68 7.68
C ALA A 80 2.58 -4.06 7.21
N TYR A 81 3.77 -4.45 7.66
CA TYR A 81 4.41 -5.72 7.27
C TYR A 81 4.01 -6.92 8.14
N LYS A 82 3.29 -6.72 9.24
CA LYS A 82 2.77 -7.80 10.11
C LYS A 82 1.27 -8.01 9.90
N TRP A 83 0.83 -7.99 8.64
CA TRP A 83 -0.52 -8.40 8.23
C TRP A 83 -0.51 -9.90 7.90
N GLU A 84 -0.76 -10.75 8.90
CA GLU A 84 -1.07 -12.17 8.65
C GLU A 84 -2.52 -12.30 8.17
N SER A 85 -2.78 -13.31 7.34
CA SER A 85 -4.03 -13.64 6.63
C SER A 85 -5.32 -13.72 7.46
N ALA A 86 -5.26 -13.44 8.76
CA ALA A 86 -6.36 -13.48 9.73
C ALA A 86 -7.03 -12.11 10.01
N GLY A 87 -6.62 -11.03 9.34
CA GLY A 87 -7.35 -9.75 9.41
C GLY A 87 -7.26 -9.01 10.74
N ARG A 88 -6.17 -9.17 11.50
CA ARG A 88 -5.93 -8.41 12.74
C ARG A 88 -4.55 -7.78 12.75
N CYS A 89 -4.50 -6.46 12.93
CA CYS A 89 -3.27 -5.77 13.33
C CYS A 89 -2.93 -6.20 14.76
N TRP A 90 -1.82 -6.90 14.95
CA TRP A 90 -1.34 -7.22 16.30
C TRP A 90 -0.48 -6.05 16.79
N GLU A 91 -1.00 -5.25 17.73
CA GLU A 91 -0.16 -4.33 18.52
C GLU A 91 0.81 -5.17 19.35
N GLY A 92 2.08 -5.19 18.93
CA GLY A 92 3.15 -5.80 19.70
C GLY A 92 3.29 -5.08 21.04
N GLY A 93 2.50 -5.47 22.02
CA GLY A 93 2.67 -5.06 23.41
C GLY A 93 4.01 -5.57 23.89
N ARG A 94 4.97 -4.66 24.05
CA ARG A 94 6.08 -4.86 24.97
C ARG A 94 5.47 -5.18 26.34
N GLY A 95 5.58 -6.43 26.75
CA GLY A 95 5.24 -6.86 28.09
C GLY A 95 6.29 -6.36 29.07
N ASP A 96 6.21 -5.09 29.45
CA ASP A 96 6.84 -4.56 30.65
C ASP A 96 5.74 -4.11 31.61
N THR A 97 5.06 -5.07 32.22
CA THR A 97 4.28 -4.81 33.44
C THR A 97 5.23 -4.77 34.62
N HIS A 98 5.71 -3.58 34.97
CA HIS A 98 6.16 -3.32 36.34
C HIS A 98 4.94 -2.90 37.18
N PRO A 99 4.66 -3.57 38.30
CA PRO A 99 3.62 -3.14 39.22
C PRO A 99 4.07 -1.84 39.91
N VAL A 100 3.21 -0.82 39.86
CA VAL A 100 3.32 0.36 40.70
C VAL A 100 3.07 -0.08 42.15
N THR A 101 4.02 0.21 43.03
CA THR A 101 3.80 0.29 44.48
C THR A 101 3.87 1.75 44.89
#